data_AF-A0A1B7X3G6-F1
#
_entry.id   AF-A0A1B7X3G6-F1
#
_cell.length_a   1.000
_cell.length_b   1.000
_cell.length_c   1.000
_cell.angle_alpha   90.00
_cell.angle_beta   90.00
_cell.angle_gamma   90.00
#
_symmetry.space_group_name_H-M   'P 1'
#
loop_
_entity.id
_entity.type
_entity.pdbx_description
1 polymer ?
#
loop_
_entity_poly.entity_id
_entity_poly.type
_entity_poly.pdbx_seq_one_letter_code
_entity_poly.pdbx_strand_id
1 'polypeptide(L)'
;MLLSREAFITPLVACLCITGISLMQIPKLQKLLINKQAISVETLEKDLKKSSLHLQLFQNVPSFGYKNLIADWVYIDFLQFFGDTEARDKTGYSISPEYFKVILDRDPRFLEAYLSLSISSSLYGGMPDQTIALMEKGLKSISPQVPKRSYYVWRYKGTDELLFLGNAQAARTSFLKAAEWASAYTDEESKQVASISDRTAQFLSKNPDSKSARVATWTMVLNNNINEKTRKRAIREIEALGAKVIVNPDGTTNIRPGAD
;
A
#
# COMPACT_ATOMS: atom_id res chain seq x y z
N MET A 1 -15.91 25.22 -52.99
CA MET A 1 -14.78 26.03 -52.50
C MET A 1 -14.84 26.07 -50.96
N LEU A 2 -14.57 24.94 -50.29
CA LEU A 2 -14.62 24.79 -48.81
C LEU A 2 -13.47 23.91 -48.27
N LEU A 3 -12.56 23.46 -49.13
CA LEU A 3 -11.45 22.54 -48.78
C LEU A 3 -10.15 23.24 -48.33
N SER A 4 -10.13 24.57 -48.17
CA SER A 4 -8.90 25.33 -47.93
C SER A 4 -8.74 25.90 -46.52
N ARG A 5 -9.75 25.83 -45.65
CA ARG A 5 -9.65 26.39 -44.28
C ARG A 5 -9.28 25.34 -43.24
N GLU A 6 -9.90 24.17 -43.27
CA GLU A 6 -9.63 23.10 -42.30
C GLU A 6 -8.22 22.50 -42.43
N ALA A 7 -7.67 22.47 -43.65
CA ALA A 7 -6.33 21.96 -43.94
C ALA A 7 -5.21 22.81 -43.32
N PHE A 8 -5.46 24.10 -43.06
CA PHE A 8 -4.47 25.00 -42.45
C PHE A 8 -4.79 25.33 -40.98
N ILE A 9 -6.07 25.39 -40.61
CA ILE A 9 -6.50 25.69 -39.23
C ILE A 9 -6.18 24.53 -38.29
N THR A 10 -6.42 23.28 -38.70
CA THR A 10 -6.16 22.10 -37.86
C THR A 10 -4.69 21.95 -37.45
N PRO A 11 -3.70 22.00 -38.38
CA PRO A 11 -2.30 21.95 -37.98
C PRO A 11 -1.86 23.19 -37.20
N LEU A 12 -2.43 24.37 -37.47
CA LEU A 12 -2.15 25.59 -36.70
C LEU A 12 -2.61 25.43 -35.23
N VAL A 13 -3.84 24.94 -35.01
CA VAL A 13 -4.37 24.69 -33.66
C VAL A 13 -3.56 23.61 -32.95
N ALA A 14 -3.21 22.51 -33.63
CA ALA A 14 -2.35 21.48 -33.06
C ALA A 14 -0.98 22.03 -32.65
N CYS A 15 -0.32 22.84 -33.51
CA CYS A 15 0.93 23.51 -33.18
C CYS A 15 0.78 24.47 -32.00
N LEU A 16 -0.30 25.24 -31.92
CA LEU A 16 -0.57 26.14 -30.78
C LEU A 16 -0.78 25.35 -29.49
N CYS A 17 -1.51 24.24 -29.52
CA CYS A 17 -1.70 23.36 -28.37
C CYS A 17 -0.37 22.73 -27.91
N ILE A 18 0.41 22.18 -28.83
CA ILE A 18 1.73 21.59 -28.52
C ILE A 18 2.67 22.67 -27.95
N THR A 19 2.68 23.87 -28.53
CA THR A 19 3.51 24.99 -28.06
C THR A 19 3.06 25.45 -26.67
N GLY A 20 1.75 25.60 -26.43
CA GLY A 20 1.21 25.96 -25.12
C GLY A 20 1.54 24.91 -24.06
N ILE A 21 1.35 23.63 -24.36
CA ILE A 21 1.73 22.53 -23.47
C ILE A 21 3.23 22.57 -23.21
N SER A 22 4.05 22.73 -24.24
CA SER A 22 5.51 22.75 -24.11
C SER A 22 5.98 23.93 -23.25
N LEU A 23 5.45 25.13 -23.47
CA LEU A 23 5.77 26.32 -22.67
C LEU A 23 5.32 26.18 -21.21
N MET A 24 4.22 25.47 -20.93
CA MET A 24 3.80 25.18 -19.55
C MET A 24 4.61 24.07 -18.89
N GLN A 25 5.11 23.10 -19.67
CA GLN A 25 5.84 21.93 -19.16
C GLN A 25 7.35 22.18 -19.03
N ILE A 26 7.97 23.02 -19.87
CA ILE A 26 9.41 23.31 -19.84
C ILE A 26 9.86 23.91 -18.49
N PRO A 27 9.19 24.89 -17.87
CA PRO A 27 9.58 25.41 -16.57
C PRO A 27 9.45 24.37 -15.46
N LYS A 28 8.43 23.48 -15.54
CA LYS A 28 8.27 22.36 -14.60
C LYS A 28 9.39 21.35 -14.77
N LEU A 29 9.74 21.00 -16.02
CA LEU A 29 10.84 20.11 -16.34
C LEU A 29 12.18 20.70 -15.88
N GLN A 30 12.44 21.97 -16.14
CA GLN A 30 13.63 22.67 -15.64
C GLN A 30 13.67 22.67 -14.12
N LYS A 31 12.55 22.93 -13.44
CA LYS A 31 12.47 22.84 -11.98
C LYS A 31 12.75 21.42 -11.48
N LEU A 32 12.26 20.38 -12.16
CA LEU A 32 12.54 18.98 -11.83
C LEU A 32 14.01 18.60 -12.08
N LEU A 33 14.61 19.10 -13.16
CA LEU A 33 16.01 18.87 -13.50
C LEU A 33 16.97 19.62 -12.55
N ILE A 34 16.61 20.83 -12.13
CA ILE A 34 17.36 21.62 -11.14
C ILE A 34 17.19 21.02 -9.73
N ASN A 35 15.98 20.55 -9.38
CA ASN A 35 15.69 19.86 -8.12
C ASN A 35 16.25 18.42 -8.04
N LYS A 36 16.98 17.92 -9.04
CA LYS A 36 17.82 16.72 -8.86
C LYS A 36 18.97 16.96 -7.89
N GLN A 37 19.26 18.20 -7.51
CA GLN A 37 20.04 18.49 -6.31
C GLN A 37 19.26 18.06 -5.07
N ALA A 38 19.91 17.31 -4.19
CA ALA A 38 19.32 16.63 -3.03
C ALA A 38 18.20 17.47 -2.37
N ILE A 39 16.95 17.13 -2.66
CA ILE A 39 15.79 17.77 -2.03
C ILE A 39 15.96 17.58 -0.52
N SER A 40 15.88 18.69 0.22
CA SER A 40 16.07 18.68 1.67
C SER A 40 14.95 17.88 2.34
N VAL A 41 15.28 17.21 3.45
CA VAL A 41 14.30 16.47 4.26
C VAL A 41 13.15 17.38 4.68
N GLU A 42 13.43 18.61 5.08
CA GLU A 42 12.42 19.61 5.45
C GLU A 42 11.41 19.90 4.33
N THR A 43 11.88 20.00 3.08
CA THR A 43 11.00 20.21 1.93
C THR A 43 10.08 19.01 1.72
N LEU A 44 10.64 17.79 1.80
CA LEU A 44 9.86 16.56 1.66
C LEU A 44 8.83 16.41 2.79
N GLU A 45 9.19 16.73 4.03
CA GLU A 45 8.25 16.74 5.16
C GLU A 45 7.12 17.75 4.98
N LYS A 46 7.42 18.92 4.41
CA LYS A 46 6.40 19.92 4.08
C LYS A 46 5.44 19.41 3.00
N ASP A 47 5.97 18.73 1.98
CA ASP A 47 5.16 18.11 0.92
C ASP A 47 4.30 16.96 1.47
N LEU A 48 4.81 16.19 2.44
CA LEU A 48 4.02 15.18 3.16
C LEU A 48 2.87 15.81 3.94
N LYS A 49 3.12 16.89 4.69
CA LYS A 49 2.05 17.60 5.43
C LYS A 49 0.98 18.13 4.48
N LYS A 50 1.39 18.68 3.34
CA LYS A 50 0.47 19.12 2.29
C LYS A 50 -0.35 17.95 1.73
N SER A 51 0.30 16.82 1.49
CA SER A 51 -0.37 15.60 0.99
C SER A 51 -1.38 15.07 2.00
N SER A 52 -1.02 14.99 3.29
CA SER A 52 -1.95 14.60 4.36
C SER A 52 -3.16 15.54 4.45
N LEU A 53 -2.94 16.86 4.39
CA LEU A 53 -4.04 17.83 4.37
C LEU A 53 -4.95 17.63 3.14
N HIS A 54 -4.35 17.39 1.97
CA HIS A 54 -5.09 17.12 0.74
C HIS A 54 -5.95 15.85 0.86
N LEU A 55 -5.41 14.78 1.45
CA LEU A 55 -6.15 13.55 1.72
C LEU A 55 -7.30 13.78 2.71
N GLN A 56 -7.10 14.59 3.75
CA GLN A 56 -8.17 14.97 4.68
C GLN A 56 -9.31 15.72 3.97
N LEU A 57 -8.99 16.58 3.00
CA LEU A 57 -10.00 17.24 2.17
C LEU A 57 -10.75 16.22 1.29
N PHE A 58 -10.02 15.31 0.63
CA PHE A 58 -10.64 14.27 -0.21
C PHE A 58 -11.51 13.28 0.57
N GLN A 59 -11.30 13.09 1.88
CA GLN A 59 -12.20 12.29 2.70
C GLN A 59 -13.60 12.91 2.78
N ASN A 60 -13.69 14.24 2.80
CA ASN A 60 -14.92 14.97 3.08
C ASN A 60 -15.58 15.62 1.85
N VAL A 61 -14.85 15.75 0.73
CA VAL A 61 -15.40 16.40 -0.47
C VAL A 61 -16.60 15.63 -1.02
N PRO A 62 -17.73 16.30 -1.35
CA PRO A 62 -18.86 15.63 -1.99
C PRO A 62 -18.43 15.06 -3.35
N SER A 63 -18.84 13.81 -3.62
CA SER A 63 -18.46 13.12 -4.86
C SER A 63 -19.44 13.35 -6.01
N PHE A 64 -20.62 13.90 -5.74
CA PHE A 64 -21.70 14.10 -6.72
C PHE A 64 -22.00 12.85 -7.58
N GLY A 65 -21.92 11.66 -6.98
CA GLY A 65 -22.12 10.37 -7.67
C GLY A 65 -20.84 9.69 -8.15
N TYR A 66 -19.70 10.39 -8.24
CA TYR A 66 -18.44 9.88 -8.80
C TYR A 66 -17.43 9.48 -7.72
N LYS A 67 -17.83 8.60 -6.78
CA LYS A 67 -16.95 8.18 -5.67
C LYS A 67 -15.70 7.45 -6.15
N ASN A 68 -15.86 6.54 -7.11
CA ASN A 68 -14.78 5.76 -7.71
C ASN A 68 -13.74 6.64 -8.42
N LEU A 69 -14.16 7.71 -9.10
CA LEU A 69 -13.22 8.64 -9.75
C LEU A 69 -12.25 9.28 -8.74
N ILE A 70 -12.75 9.61 -7.55
CA ILE A 70 -11.89 10.16 -6.47
C ILE A 70 -10.97 9.08 -5.93
N ALA A 71 -11.45 7.84 -5.79
CA ALA A 71 -10.64 6.70 -5.38
C ALA A 71 -9.49 6.45 -6.37
N ASP A 72 -9.79 6.41 -7.67
CA ASP A 72 -8.82 6.22 -8.75
C ASP A 72 -7.77 7.33 -8.77
N TRP A 73 -8.21 8.58 -8.62
CA TRP A 73 -7.31 9.73 -8.57
C TRP A 73 -6.33 9.64 -7.39
N VAL A 74 -6.85 9.34 -6.20
CA VAL A 74 -6.03 9.21 -4.99
C VAL A 74 -5.12 7.98 -5.08
N TYR A 75 -5.54 6.93 -5.78
CA TYR A 75 -4.68 5.76 -6.03
C TYR A 75 -3.50 6.13 -6.94
N ILE A 76 -3.70 6.96 -7.96
CA ILE A 76 -2.60 7.48 -8.79
C ILE A 76 -1.64 8.33 -7.95
N ASP A 77 -2.16 9.21 -7.10
CA ASP A 77 -1.34 10.00 -6.18
C ASP A 77 -0.55 9.08 -5.21
N PHE A 78 -1.17 7.99 -4.74
CA PHE A 78 -0.50 6.98 -3.94
C PHE A 78 0.63 6.29 -4.72
N LEU A 79 0.42 5.91 -5.98
CA LEU A 79 1.46 5.26 -6.80
C LEU A 79 2.68 6.17 -6.99
N GLN A 80 2.45 7.48 -7.18
CA GLN A 80 3.55 8.46 -7.24
C GLN A 80 4.26 8.59 -5.89
N PHE A 81 3.50 8.70 -4.80
CA PHE A 81 4.04 8.72 -3.44
C PHE A 81 4.87 7.47 -3.13
N PHE A 82 4.35 6.28 -3.44
CA PHE A 82 4.98 5.01 -3.08
C PHE A 82 6.18 4.72 -3.98
N GLY A 83 6.12 5.10 -5.25
CA GLY A 83 7.18 4.88 -6.25
C GLY A 83 8.37 5.83 -6.16
N ASP A 84 8.27 6.95 -5.43
CA ASP A 84 9.37 7.89 -5.21
C ASP A 84 10.33 7.38 -4.12
N THR A 85 11.13 6.36 -4.45
CA THR A 85 12.03 5.70 -3.50
C THR A 85 13.04 6.68 -2.88
N GLU A 86 13.55 7.65 -3.64
CA GLU A 86 14.50 8.64 -3.11
C GLU A 86 13.87 9.51 -2.01
N ALA A 87 12.61 9.94 -2.20
CA ALA A 87 11.89 10.67 -1.16
C ALA A 87 11.52 9.78 0.03
N ARG A 88 11.16 8.51 -0.22
CA ARG A 88 10.77 7.55 0.84
C ARG A 88 11.97 7.09 1.66
N ASP A 89 13.17 7.00 1.10
CA ASP A 89 14.41 6.75 1.84
C ASP A 89 14.71 7.84 2.88
N LYS A 90 14.16 9.05 2.69
CA LYS A 90 14.30 10.18 3.63
C LYS A 90 13.11 10.33 4.58
N THR A 91 11.90 10.07 4.11
CA THR A 91 10.67 10.40 4.87
C THR A 91 9.78 9.22 5.25
N GLY A 92 10.06 8.03 4.69
CA GLY A 92 9.32 6.81 4.95
C GLY A 92 7.90 6.81 4.38
N TYR A 93 7.10 5.85 4.83
CA TYR A 93 5.77 5.52 4.31
C TYR A 93 4.64 5.80 5.31
N SER A 94 4.86 6.75 6.23
CA SER A 94 3.98 6.99 7.39
C SER A 94 2.53 7.38 7.03
N ILE A 95 2.31 8.00 5.87
CA ILE A 95 0.99 8.44 5.41
C ILE A 95 0.29 7.44 4.48
N SER A 96 0.89 6.27 4.20
CA SER A 96 0.26 5.25 3.33
C SER A 96 -1.17 4.89 3.74
N PRO A 97 -1.49 4.66 5.03
CA PRO A 97 -2.87 4.36 5.45
C PRO A 97 -3.86 5.48 5.12
N GLU A 98 -3.43 6.74 5.09
CA GLU A 98 -4.29 7.88 4.80
C GLU A 98 -4.80 7.87 3.36
N TYR A 99 -3.96 7.45 2.40
CA TYR A 99 -4.37 7.23 1.01
C TYR A 99 -5.47 6.18 0.94
N PHE A 100 -5.24 5.01 1.54
CA PHE A 100 -6.18 3.89 1.47
C PHE A 100 -7.46 4.12 2.25
N LYS A 101 -7.42 4.94 3.31
CA LYS A 101 -8.64 5.41 3.96
C LYS A 101 -9.52 6.16 2.97
N VAL A 102 -8.96 7.05 2.15
CA VAL A 102 -9.75 7.77 1.13
C VAL A 102 -10.23 6.80 0.04
N ILE A 103 -9.33 5.98 -0.49
CA ILE A 103 -9.64 5.05 -1.60
C ILE A 103 -10.76 4.10 -1.20
N LEU A 104 -10.60 3.39 -0.08
CA LEU A 104 -11.53 2.32 0.33
C LEU A 104 -12.83 2.86 0.95
N ASP A 105 -12.84 4.07 1.50
CA ASP A 105 -14.09 4.71 1.94
C ASP A 105 -14.97 5.13 0.75
N ARG A 106 -14.35 5.38 -0.41
CA ARG A 106 -15.03 5.80 -1.63
C ARG A 106 -15.35 4.63 -2.54
N ASP A 107 -14.42 3.69 -2.68
CA ASP A 107 -14.58 2.47 -3.44
C ASP A 107 -13.99 1.26 -2.70
N PRO A 108 -14.77 0.61 -1.82
CA PRO A 108 -14.32 -0.60 -1.13
C PRO A 108 -14.20 -1.81 -2.08
N ARG A 109 -14.61 -1.71 -3.34
CA ARG A 109 -14.49 -2.77 -4.35
C ARG A 109 -13.20 -2.66 -5.16
N PHE A 110 -12.37 -1.66 -4.89
CA PHE A 110 -11.08 -1.50 -5.55
C PHE A 110 -10.06 -2.52 -5.01
N LEU A 111 -9.97 -3.69 -5.65
CA LEU A 111 -9.22 -4.84 -5.12
C LEU A 111 -7.71 -4.60 -5.05
N GLU A 112 -7.15 -3.93 -6.06
CA GLU A 112 -5.72 -3.62 -6.14
C GLU A 112 -5.26 -2.76 -4.95
N ALA A 113 -6.16 -1.93 -4.42
CA ALA A 113 -5.88 -1.08 -3.27
C ALA A 113 -5.60 -1.89 -2.00
N TYR A 114 -6.20 -3.07 -1.80
CA TYR A 114 -5.96 -3.87 -0.60
C TYR A 114 -4.56 -4.51 -0.57
N LEU A 115 -4.05 -4.94 -1.73
CA LEU A 115 -2.68 -5.44 -1.83
C LEU A 115 -1.68 -4.31 -1.57
N SER A 116 -1.88 -3.18 -2.26
CA SER A 116 -1.05 -1.99 -2.09
C SER A 116 -1.08 -1.45 -0.66
N LEU A 117 -2.23 -1.55 0.03
CA LEU A 117 -2.38 -1.24 1.43
C LEU A 117 -1.51 -2.16 2.31
N SER A 118 -1.61 -3.49 2.18
CA SER A 118 -0.78 -4.45 2.93
C SER A 118 0.71 -4.14 2.76
N ILE A 119 1.17 -3.99 1.53
CA ILE A 119 2.58 -3.76 1.23
C ILE A 119 3.03 -2.40 1.80
N SER A 120 2.37 -1.31 1.42
CA SER A 120 2.86 0.02 1.78
C SER A 120 2.69 0.35 3.27
N SER A 121 1.60 -0.10 3.90
CA SER A 121 1.28 0.29 5.27
C SER A 121 1.81 -0.70 6.29
N SER A 122 1.67 -2.01 6.07
CA SER A 122 2.16 -3.03 7.01
C SER A 122 3.65 -3.28 6.82
N LEU A 123 4.07 -3.63 5.61
CA LEU A 123 5.47 -3.99 5.35
C LEU A 123 6.42 -2.78 5.35
N TYR A 124 6.09 -1.73 4.60
CA TYR A 124 6.94 -0.54 4.52
C TYR A 124 6.71 0.43 5.69
N GLY A 125 5.46 0.62 6.10
CA GLY A 125 5.08 1.55 7.17
C GLY A 125 5.14 0.99 8.59
N GLY A 126 5.12 -0.34 8.77
CA GLY A 126 5.01 -0.98 10.08
C GLY A 126 3.70 -0.67 10.82
N MET A 127 2.60 -0.48 10.08
CA MET A 127 1.28 -0.08 10.58
C MET A 127 0.19 -1.16 10.36
N PRO A 128 0.42 -2.43 10.74
CA PRO A 128 -0.51 -3.54 10.48
C PRO A 128 -1.89 -3.35 11.12
N ASP A 129 -1.98 -2.69 12.28
CA ASP A 129 -3.26 -2.47 12.96
C ASP A 129 -4.20 -1.58 12.13
N GLN A 130 -3.65 -0.52 11.53
CA GLN A 130 -4.43 0.37 10.66
C GLN A 130 -4.78 -0.31 9.35
N THR A 131 -3.85 -1.07 8.79
CA THR A 131 -4.09 -1.87 7.59
C THR A 131 -5.26 -2.84 7.77
N ILE A 132 -5.24 -3.65 8.84
CA ILE A 132 -6.28 -4.64 9.11
C ILE A 132 -7.62 -3.95 9.35
N ALA A 133 -7.65 -2.85 10.10
CA ALA A 133 -8.88 -2.10 10.32
C ALA A 133 -9.50 -1.57 9.02
N LEU A 134 -8.69 -1.10 8.07
CA LEU A 134 -9.15 -0.68 6.75
C LEU A 134 -9.65 -1.86 5.91
N MET A 135 -8.94 -2.99 5.92
CA MET A 135 -9.39 -4.22 5.27
C MET A 135 -10.73 -4.70 5.83
N GLU A 136 -10.90 -4.70 7.16
CA GLU A 136 -12.14 -5.08 7.83
C GLU A 136 -13.31 -4.19 7.46
N LYS A 137 -13.08 -2.88 7.40
CA LYS A 137 -14.11 -1.92 6.96
C LYS A 137 -14.53 -2.21 5.52
N GLY A 138 -13.57 -2.43 4.64
CA GLY A 138 -13.79 -2.72 3.23
C GLY A 138 -14.52 -4.05 2.99
N LEU A 139 -14.12 -5.10 3.71
CA LEU A 139 -14.72 -6.45 3.67
C LEU A 139 -16.23 -6.47 3.95
N LYS A 140 -16.76 -5.48 4.67
CA LYS A 140 -18.22 -5.33 4.91
C LYS A 140 -19.02 -4.98 3.64
N SER A 141 -18.35 -4.49 2.60
CA SER A 141 -18.98 -3.99 1.36
C SER A 141 -18.70 -4.88 0.14
N ILE A 142 -17.96 -5.97 0.32
CA ILE A 142 -17.63 -6.95 -0.72
C ILE A 142 -18.14 -8.34 -0.34
N SER A 143 -18.29 -9.19 -1.33
CA SER A 143 -18.84 -10.54 -1.20
C SER A 143 -17.99 -11.52 -2.02
N PRO A 144 -18.15 -12.84 -1.85
CA PRO A 144 -17.35 -13.83 -2.58
C PRO A 144 -17.29 -13.58 -4.09
N GLN A 145 -18.40 -13.17 -4.70
CA GLN A 145 -18.52 -13.00 -6.15
C GLN A 145 -18.46 -11.55 -6.64
N VAL A 146 -18.54 -10.55 -5.73
CA VAL A 146 -18.63 -9.13 -6.08
C VAL A 146 -17.69 -8.29 -5.21
N PRO A 147 -16.63 -7.69 -5.80
CA PRO A 147 -16.09 -7.94 -7.14
C PRO A 147 -15.48 -9.34 -7.28
N LYS A 148 -15.17 -9.76 -8.52
CA LYS A 148 -14.49 -11.04 -8.74
C LYS A 148 -13.13 -11.06 -8.05
N ARG A 149 -12.73 -12.21 -7.50
CA ARG A 149 -11.45 -12.41 -6.78
C ARG A 149 -11.34 -11.70 -5.41
N SER A 150 -12.47 -11.35 -4.79
CA SER A 150 -12.50 -10.75 -3.45
C SER A 150 -11.87 -11.63 -2.36
N TYR A 151 -11.72 -12.94 -2.61
CA TYR A 151 -11.00 -13.86 -1.71
C TYR A 151 -9.55 -13.45 -1.44
N TYR A 152 -8.91 -12.66 -2.31
CA TYR A 152 -7.56 -12.16 -2.05
C TYR A 152 -7.50 -11.19 -0.87
N VAL A 153 -8.54 -10.39 -0.64
CA VAL A 153 -8.58 -9.44 0.49
C VAL A 153 -8.46 -10.19 1.82
N TRP A 154 -9.15 -11.34 1.95
CA TRP A 154 -9.01 -12.22 3.11
C TRP A 154 -7.61 -12.79 3.26
N ARG A 155 -6.91 -13.13 2.16
CA ARG A 155 -5.53 -13.62 2.21
C ARG A 155 -4.55 -12.54 2.65
N TYR A 156 -4.73 -11.30 2.18
CA TYR A 156 -3.89 -10.18 2.60
C TYR A 156 -4.10 -9.90 4.09
N LYS A 157 -5.37 -9.85 4.54
CA LYS A 157 -5.70 -9.72 5.96
C LYS A 157 -5.08 -10.83 6.81
N GLY A 158 -5.24 -12.10 6.40
CA GLY A 158 -4.70 -13.24 7.14
C GLY A 158 -3.17 -13.24 7.20
N THR A 159 -2.51 -12.81 6.13
CA THR A 159 -1.06 -12.59 6.11
C THR A 159 -0.65 -11.54 7.12
N ASP A 160 -1.35 -10.41 7.15
CA ASP A 160 -1.02 -9.30 8.04
C ASP A 160 -1.27 -9.65 9.53
N GLU A 161 -2.39 -10.32 9.81
CA GLU A 161 -2.74 -10.83 11.13
C GLU A 161 -1.70 -11.80 11.67
N LEU A 162 -1.20 -12.71 10.83
CA LEU A 162 -0.20 -13.69 11.22
C LEU A 162 1.17 -13.04 11.39
N LEU A 163 1.68 -12.42 10.33
CA LEU A 163 3.09 -12.06 10.23
C LEU A 163 3.45 -10.84 11.06
N PHE A 164 2.54 -9.87 11.17
CA PHE A 164 2.80 -8.64 11.89
C PHE A 164 2.17 -8.63 13.28
N LEU A 165 0.93 -9.12 13.44
CA LEU A 165 0.26 -9.13 14.74
C LEU A 165 0.47 -10.42 15.54
N GLY A 166 0.96 -11.50 14.92
CA GLY A 166 1.09 -12.80 15.59
C GLY A 166 -0.25 -13.44 15.97
N ASN A 167 -1.36 -12.96 15.41
CA ASN A 167 -2.69 -13.44 15.73
C ASN A 167 -3.04 -14.64 14.85
N ALA A 168 -2.46 -15.79 15.20
CA ALA A 168 -2.61 -17.05 14.46
C ALA A 168 -4.08 -17.47 14.28
N GLN A 169 -4.91 -17.23 15.30
CA GLN A 169 -6.31 -17.61 15.28
C GLN A 169 -7.13 -16.72 14.34
N ALA A 170 -6.90 -15.41 14.35
CA ALA A 170 -7.51 -14.50 13.39
C ALA A 170 -7.04 -14.81 11.97
N ALA A 171 -5.73 -15.00 11.77
CA ALA A 171 -5.16 -15.36 10.48
C ALA A 171 -5.77 -16.66 9.92
N ARG A 172 -5.88 -17.70 10.75
CA ARG A 172 -6.54 -18.96 10.39
C ARG A 172 -7.97 -18.72 9.93
N THR A 173 -8.72 -17.87 10.64
CA THR A 173 -10.10 -17.52 10.28
C THR A 173 -10.14 -16.81 8.92
N SER A 174 -9.26 -15.85 8.69
CA SER A 174 -9.13 -15.13 7.42
C SER A 174 -8.76 -16.08 6.27
N PHE A 175 -7.82 -17.01 6.46
CA PHE A 175 -7.47 -17.99 5.43
C PHE A 175 -8.60 -18.99 5.13
N LEU A 176 -9.37 -19.42 6.14
CA LEU A 176 -10.58 -20.23 5.91
C LEU A 176 -11.63 -19.46 5.11
N LYS A 177 -11.83 -18.17 5.41
CA LYS A 177 -12.74 -17.32 4.64
C LYS A 177 -12.26 -17.10 3.21
N ALA A 178 -10.96 -16.93 2.99
CA ALA A 178 -10.39 -16.90 1.66
C ALA A 178 -10.65 -18.20 0.89
N ALA A 179 -10.49 -19.35 1.54
CA ALA A 179 -10.76 -20.65 0.93
C ALA A 179 -12.24 -20.80 0.54
N GLU A 180 -13.14 -20.50 1.48
CA GLU A 180 -14.59 -20.49 1.27
C GLU A 180 -15.00 -19.59 0.10
N TRP A 181 -14.47 -18.37 0.04
CA TRP A 181 -14.81 -17.40 -1.01
C TRP A 181 -14.24 -17.81 -2.38
N ALA A 182 -13.05 -18.40 -2.41
CA ALA A 182 -12.45 -18.91 -3.63
C ALA A 182 -13.18 -20.15 -4.16
N SER A 183 -13.73 -21.00 -3.29
CA SER A 183 -14.55 -22.15 -3.67
C SER A 183 -15.88 -21.78 -4.33
N ALA A 184 -16.29 -20.50 -4.33
CA ALA A 184 -17.46 -20.03 -5.06
C ALA A 184 -17.25 -19.93 -6.59
N TYR A 185 -16.07 -20.30 -7.08
CA TYR A 185 -15.64 -20.22 -8.48
C TYR A 185 -15.16 -21.59 -8.99
N THR A 186 -15.11 -21.73 -10.31
CA THR A 186 -14.74 -22.99 -10.98
C THR A 186 -13.45 -22.90 -11.80
N ASP A 187 -12.84 -21.72 -11.90
CA ASP A 187 -11.59 -21.52 -12.63
C ASP A 187 -10.37 -22.05 -11.85
N GLU A 188 -9.30 -22.38 -12.57
CA GLU A 188 -8.12 -23.02 -11.96
C GLU A 188 -7.41 -22.15 -10.93
N GLU A 189 -7.37 -20.83 -11.14
CA GLU A 189 -6.78 -19.90 -10.16
C GLU A 189 -7.54 -20.00 -8.82
N SER A 190 -8.86 -19.90 -8.86
CA SER A 190 -9.70 -19.97 -7.66
C SER A 190 -9.55 -21.30 -6.90
N LYS A 191 -9.46 -22.43 -7.61
CA LYS A 191 -9.22 -23.76 -6.99
C LYS A 191 -7.87 -23.81 -6.29
N GLN A 192 -6.82 -23.27 -6.92
CA GLN A 192 -5.50 -23.19 -6.32
C GLN A 192 -5.52 -22.31 -5.08
N VAL A 193 -6.17 -21.14 -5.14
CA VAL A 193 -6.29 -20.23 -4.00
C VAL A 193 -7.06 -20.87 -2.86
N ALA A 194 -8.16 -21.58 -3.15
CA ALA A 194 -8.93 -22.31 -2.15
C ALA A 194 -8.07 -23.35 -1.43
N SER A 195 -7.38 -24.19 -2.19
CA SER A 195 -6.50 -25.25 -1.69
C SER A 195 -5.35 -24.70 -0.84
N ILE A 196 -4.64 -23.68 -1.33
CA ILE A 196 -3.51 -23.10 -0.61
C ILE A 196 -3.97 -22.43 0.69
N SER A 197 -5.08 -21.69 0.65
CA SER A 197 -5.59 -20.98 1.83
C SER A 197 -6.07 -21.97 2.91
N ASP A 198 -6.76 -23.04 2.52
CA ASP A 198 -7.17 -24.10 3.45
C ASP A 198 -5.95 -24.81 4.08
N ARG A 199 -4.94 -25.16 3.26
CA ARG A 199 -3.68 -25.74 3.77
C ARG A 199 -2.95 -24.82 4.74
N THR A 200 -2.92 -23.51 4.47
CA THR A 200 -2.33 -22.53 5.41
C THR A 200 -3.13 -22.48 6.71
N ALA A 201 -4.47 -22.47 6.67
CA ALA A 201 -5.29 -22.52 7.87
C ALA A 201 -5.08 -23.80 8.69
N GLN A 202 -4.90 -24.94 8.03
CA GLN A 202 -4.55 -26.21 8.68
C GLN A 202 -3.14 -26.19 9.27
N PHE A 203 -2.15 -25.63 8.57
CA PHE A 203 -0.80 -25.45 9.08
C PHE A 203 -0.80 -24.63 10.38
N LEU A 204 -1.54 -23.51 10.41
CA LEU A 204 -1.64 -22.66 11.60
C LEU A 204 -2.29 -23.34 12.80
N SER A 205 -3.09 -24.40 12.59
CA SER A 205 -3.61 -25.19 13.72
C SER A 205 -2.52 -26.02 14.42
N LYS A 206 -1.41 -26.31 13.73
CA LYS A 206 -0.29 -27.10 14.24
C LYS A 206 0.92 -26.25 14.61
N ASN A 207 1.13 -25.13 13.91
CA ASN A 207 2.21 -24.18 14.15
C ASN A 207 1.65 -22.74 14.21
N PRO A 208 1.00 -22.37 15.31
CA PRO A 208 0.33 -21.08 15.42
C PRO A 208 1.32 -19.92 15.40
N ASP A 209 2.49 -20.09 16.05
CA ASP A 209 3.37 -18.95 16.32
C ASP A 209 4.12 -18.46 15.08
N SER A 210 4.45 -19.35 14.13
CA SER A 210 5.21 -19.03 12.90
C SER A 210 6.43 -18.10 13.16
N LYS A 211 7.17 -18.35 14.26
CA LYS A 211 8.14 -17.42 14.84
C LYS A 211 9.18 -16.93 13.81
N SER A 212 9.81 -17.85 13.07
CA SER A 212 10.84 -17.51 12.09
C SER A 212 10.31 -16.59 10.98
N ALA A 213 9.08 -16.83 10.50
CA ALA A 213 8.46 -15.99 9.50
C ALA A 213 8.16 -14.59 10.04
N ARG A 214 7.65 -14.49 11.27
CA ARG A 214 7.39 -13.20 11.93
C ARG A 214 8.67 -12.40 12.22
N VAL A 215 9.74 -13.07 12.65
CA VAL A 215 11.06 -12.45 12.81
C VAL A 215 11.51 -11.87 11.47
N ALA A 216 11.46 -12.66 10.40
CA ALA A 216 11.83 -12.20 9.06
C ALA A 216 10.96 -11.01 8.61
N THR A 217 9.65 -11.03 8.87
CA THR A 217 8.74 -9.92 8.53
C THR A 217 9.12 -8.64 9.25
N TRP A 218 9.30 -8.66 10.58
CA TRP A 218 9.68 -7.47 11.32
C TRP A 218 11.11 -6.99 11.00
N THR A 219 12.00 -7.90 10.58
CA THR A 219 13.30 -7.54 10.02
C THR A 219 13.15 -6.68 8.77
N MET A 220 12.26 -7.08 7.85
CA MET A 220 12.01 -6.32 6.63
C MET A 220 11.47 -4.93 6.96
N VAL A 221 10.56 -4.80 7.93
CA VAL A 221 10.04 -3.51 8.41
C VAL A 221 11.19 -2.65 8.95
N LEU A 222 12.05 -3.22 9.80
CA LEU A 222 13.14 -2.51 10.46
C LEU A 222 14.20 -1.98 9.49
N ASN A 223 14.37 -2.65 8.35
CA ASN A 223 15.26 -2.26 7.27
C ASN A 223 14.69 -1.14 6.38
N ASN A 224 13.39 -0.83 6.49
CA ASN A 224 12.80 0.30 5.80
C ASN A 224 13.08 1.61 6.53
N ASN A 225 12.95 2.74 5.82
CA ASN A 225 12.97 4.03 6.47
C ASN A 225 11.66 4.27 7.24
N ILE A 226 11.72 4.08 8.55
CA ILE A 226 10.60 4.15 9.48
C ILE A 226 10.90 5.14 10.61
N ASN A 227 9.85 5.73 11.17
CA ASN A 227 9.99 6.62 12.32
C ASN A 227 10.43 5.85 13.58
N GLU A 228 10.94 6.58 14.57
CA GLU A 228 11.50 6.00 15.79
C GLU A 228 10.49 5.16 16.58
N LYS A 229 9.20 5.53 16.58
CA LYS A 229 8.15 4.77 17.25
C LYS A 229 7.97 3.39 16.58
N THR A 230 7.92 3.34 15.26
CA THR A 230 7.81 2.09 14.49
C THR A 230 9.10 1.27 14.64
N ARG A 231 10.28 1.91 14.66
CA ARG A 231 11.56 1.23 14.90
C ARG A 231 11.58 0.50 16.24
N LYS A 232 11.23 1.20 17.32
CA LYS A 232 11.13 0.61 18.66
C LYS A 232 10.12 -0.53 18.71
N ARG A 233 8.97 -0.38 18.03
CA ARG A 233 8.01 -1.48 17.91
C ARG A 233 8.65 -2.69 17.22
N ALA A 234 9.23 -2.52 16.03
CA ALA A 234 9.80 -3.63 15.28
C ALA A 234 10.87 -4.38 16.08
N ILE A 235 11.75 -3.67 16.78
CA ILE A 235 12.75 -4.27 17.67
C ILE A 235 12.08 -5.10 18.77
N ARG A 236 11.10 -4.51 19.47
CA ARG A 236 10.36 -5.20 20.53
C ARG A 236 9.65 -6.46 20.03
N GLU A 237 9.05 -6.41 18.84
CA GLU A 237 8.38 -7.58 18.26
C GLU A 237 9.39 -8.69 17.89
N ILE A 238 10.55 -8.34 17.35
CA ILE A 238 11.63 -9.30 17.06
C ILE A 238 12.15 -9.93 18.37
N GLU A 239 12.37 -9.13 19.40
CA GLU A 239 12.87 -9.59 20.70
C GLU A 239 11.86 -10.46 21.46
N ALA A 240 10.57 -10.12 21.39
CA ALA A 240 9.51 -10.94 21.95
C ALA A 240 9.41 -12.33 21.29
N LEU A 241 9.94 -12.48 20.07
CA LEU A 241 10.01 -13.76 19.36
C LEU A 241 11.27 -14.57 19.68
N GLY A 242 12.14 -14.07 20.56
CA GLY A 242 13.35 -14.73 21.03
C GLY A 242 14.61 -14.37 20.24
N ALA A 243 14.51 -13.61 19.15
CA ALA A 243 15.68 -13.12 18.41
C ALA A 243 16.29 -11.89 19.09
N LYS A 244 17.57 -11.61 18.85
CA LYS A 244 18.25 -10.42 19.37
C LYS A 244 18.54 -9.44 18.24
N VAL A 245 18.15 -8.19 18.44
CA VAL A 245 18.47 -7.07 17.55
C VAL A 245 19.76 -6.42 18.03
N ILE A 246 20.76 -6.35 17.15
CA ILE A 246 22.02 -5.66 17.40
C ILE A 246 22.09 -4.51 16.42
N VAL A 247 22.04 -3.29 16.95
CA VAL A 247 22.26 -2.07 16.17
C VAL A 247 23.76 -1.79 16.15
N ASN A 248 24.35 -1.78 14.96
CA ASN A 248 25.76 -1.49 14.76
C ASN A 248 26.02 0.03 14.86
N PRO A 249 27.27 0.46 15.10
CA PRO A 249 27.62 1.88 15.20
C PRO A 249 27.32 2.70 13.92
N ASP A 250 27.25 2.05 12.77
CA ASP A 250 26.90 2.66 11.47
C ASP A 250 25.38 2.77 11.24
N GLY A 251 24.56 2.36 12.22
CA GLY A 251 23.10 2.38 12.15
C GLY A 251 22.48 1.15 11.47
N THR A 252 23.28 0.22 10.95
CA THR A 252 22.76 -1.04 10.38
C THR A 252 22.30 -1.98 11.49
N THR A 253 21.34 -2.87 11.17
CA THR A 253 20.79 -3.81 12.15
C THR A 253 21.14 -5.25 11.78
N ASN A 254 21.73 -5.98 12.72
CA ASN A 254 21.96 -7.42 12.64
C ASN A 254 20.98 -8.16 13.55
N ILE A 255 20.44 -9.28 13.08
CA ILE A 255 19.54 -10.12 13.87
C ILE A 255 20.23 -11.44 14.14
N ARG A 256 20.36 -11.76 15.43
CA ARG A 256 20.83 -13.08 15.87
C ARG A 256 19.63 -13.93 16.26
N PRO A 257 19.53 -15.18 15.76
CA PRO A 257 18.56 -16.13 16.26
C PRO A 257 18.69 -16.27 17.78
N GLY A 258 17.56 -16.46 18.46
CA GLY A 258 17.57 -16.93 19.84
C GLY A 258 18.20 -18.31 19.93
N ALA A 259 18.70 -18.69 21.11
CA ALA A 259 18.94 -20.10 21.39
C ALA A 259 17.56 -20.77 21.52
N ASP A 260 17.28 -21.74 20.65
CA ASP A 260 16.08 -22.58 20.71
C ASP A 260 16.09 -23.49 21.95
#